data_AF-A0A561TBX6-F1
#
_entry.id   AF-A0A561TBX6-F1
#
_cell.length_a   1.000
_cell.length_b   1.000
_cell.length_c   1.000
_cell.angle_alpha   90.00
_cell.angle_beta   90.00
_cell.angle_gamma   90.00
#
_symmetry.space_group_name_H-M   'P 1'
#
loop_
_entity.id
_entity.type
_entity.pdbx_description
1 polymer ?
#
loop_
_entity_poly.entity_id
_entity_poly.type
_entity_poly.pdbx_seq_one_letter_code
_entity_poly.pdbx_strand_id
1 'polypeptide(L)'
;MTTTVDNAPFDYDALARTEPATDPFRWALVRGMLPGALGTRLAEEFPTEGFTLTERATGTGGKGYSTRNLKLVERSEPVPAALESLTPRWRGVIDALLSPRYRAAVAALSGRDLTGCTVEARAVRYGAGSWIDPHTDRADKAVTQTWYFNSGWLPEWGGALCILAGPSGDEVVRQVRPDLGESVVLVPSDASWHSVAAVTDEARQERQTLLVHFVRPEAAG
;
A
#
# COMPACT_ATOMS: atom_id res chain seq x y z
N MET A 1 19.43 31.44 9.83
CA MET A 1 19.81 30.02 9.76
C MET A 1 18.70 29.22 10.42
N THR A 2 17.71 28.82 9.64
CA THR A 2 16.60 27.99 10.11
C THR A 2 17.03 26.55 9.88
N THR A 3 17.30 25.83 10.96
CA THR A 3 17.53 24.39 10.94
C THR A 3 16.26 23.71 10.41
N THR A 4 16.29 23.25 9.17
CA THR A 4 15.35 22.26 8.65
C THR A 4 15.58 20.99 9.45
N VAL A 5 14.79 20.80 10.51
CA VAL A 5 14.63 19.49 11.12
C VAL A 5 14.10 18.60 10.00
N ASP A 6 14.84 17.53 9.69
CA ASP A 6 14.49 16.55 8.68
C ASP A 6 13.21 15.83 9.15
N ASN A 7 12.06 16.45 8.85
CA ASN A 7 10.74 16.05 9.33
C ASN A 7 10.16 14.97 8.42
N ALA A 8 11.00 14.01 8.04
CA ALA A 8 10.59 12.93 7.15
C ALA A 8 9.51 12.10 7.86
N PRO A 9 8.33 11.91 7.26
CA PRO A 9 7.21 11.24 7.92
C PRO A 9 7.42 9.73 8.11
N PHE A 10 8.52 9.19 7.61
CA PHE A 10 8.80 7.75 7.55
C PHE A 10 10.03 7.38 8.38
N ASP A 11 9.93 6.30 9.14
CA ASP A 11 11.10 5.63 9.72
C ASP A 11 11.80 4.77 8.65
N TYR A 12 12.82 5.33 7.99
CA TYR A 12 13.59 4.60 6.98
C TYR A 12 14.44 3.46 7.58
N ASP A 13 14.79 3.55 8.87
CA ASP A 13 15.51 2.47 9.52
C ASP A 13 14.62 1.23 9.65
N ALA A 14 13.28 1.39 9.64
CA ALA A 14 12.33 0.29 9.59
C ALA A 14 12.47 -0.52 8.30
N LEU A 15 12.63 0.15 7.15
CA LEU A 15 12.93 -0.53 5.89
C LEU A 15 14.28 -1.23 5.96
N ALA A 16 15.31 -0.55 6.45
CA ALA A 16 16.68 -1.06 6.45
C ALA A 16 16.86 -2.32 7.32
N ARG A 17 16.17 -2.40 8.46
CA ARG A 17 16.26 -3.53 9.39
C ARG A 17 15.28 -4.68 9.10
N THR A 18 14.41 -4.52 8.10
CA THR A 18 13.42 -5.56 7.76
C THR A 18 14.05 -6.59 6.83
N GLU A 19 13.97 -7.85 7.20
CA GLU A 19 14.36 -8.96 6.32
C GLU A 19 13.16 -9.43 5.49
N PRO A 20 13.28 -9.49 4.15
CA PRO A 20 12.22 -10.01 3.31
C PRO A 20 12.14 -11.53 3.41
N ALA A 21 10.91 -12.07 3.47
CA ALA A 21 10.65 -13.47 3.17
C ALA A 21 10.86 -13.72 1.67
N THR A 22 11.29 -14.92 1.31
CA THR A 22 11.46 -15.35 -0.09
C THR A 22 10.46 -16.42 -0.52
N ASP A 23 9.71 -16.97 0.42
CA ASP A 23 8.69 -18.01 0.22
C ASP A 23 7.31 -17.45 0.65
N PRO A 24 6.24 -17.63 -0.15
CA PRO A 24 6.21 -18.29 -1.47
C PRO A 24 6.79 -17.42 -2.60
N PHE A 25 7.05 -16.15 -2.32
CA PHE A 25 7.75 -15.21 -3.20
C PHE A 25 8.41 -14.13 -2.35
N ARG A 26 9.11 -13.17 -2.96
CA ARG A 26 9.75 -12.08 -2.21
C ARG A 26 8.75 -11.05 -1.71
N TRP A 27 8.58 -10.95 -0.39
CA TRP A 27 7.75 -9.93 0.26
C TRP A 27 8.29 -9.60 1.66
N ALA A 28 7.85 -8.49 2.25
CA ALA A 28 8.27 -8.07 3.58
C ALA A 28 7.13 -7.41 4.35
N LEU A 29 7.00 -7.75 5.64
CA LEU A 29 6.19 -6.99 6.60
C LEU A 29 7.09 -6.03 7.35
N VAL A 30 6.95 -4.74 7.05
CA VAL A 30 7.74 -3.66 7.66
C VAL A 30 6.94 -3.08 8.82
N ARG A 31 7.52 -3.08 10.02
CA ARG A 31 6.89 -2.56 11.23
C ARG A 31 7.50 -1.25 11.68
N GLY A 32 6.63 -0.31 12.07
CA GLY A 32 7.03 0.97 12.63
C GLY A 32 7.39 2.00 11.57
N MET A 33 6.93 1.85 10.32
CA MET A 33 7.17 2.84 9.27
C MET A 33 6.60 4.22 9.62
N LEU A 34 5.51 4.26 10.39
CA LEU A 34 4.88 5.47 10.92
C LEU A 34 5.03 5.49 12.44
N PRO A 35 6.05 6.18 12.98
CA PRO A 35 6.36 6.09 14.40
C PRO A 35 5.38 6.89 15.28
N GLY A 36 4.99 6.26 16.39
CA GLY A 36 4.36 6.91 17.55
C GLY A 36 3.19 7.84 17.21
N ALA A 37 3.22 9.05 17.79
CA ALA A 37 2.15 10.03 17.65
C ALA A 37 1.93 10.48 16.20
N LEU A 38 2.95 10.44 15.33
CA LEU A 38 2.79 10.84 13.94
C LEU A 38 1.88 9.87 13.18
N GLY A 39 2.05 8.56 13.38
CA GLY A 39 1.18 7.55 12.80
C GLY A 39 -0.27 7.72 13.22
N THR A 40 -0.51 7.93 14.52
CA THR A 40 -1.85 8.20 15.05
C THR A 40 -2.49 9.43 14.41
N ARG A 41 -1.74 10.54 14.29
CA ARG A 41 -2.27 11.75 13.62
C ARG A 41 -2.57 11.53 12.15
N LEU A 42 -1.70 10.83 11.41
CA LEU A 42 -1.95 10.50 10.01
C LEU A 42 -3.19 9.62 9.83
N ALA A 43 -3.43 8.69 10.74
CA ALA A 43 -4.65 7.87 10.75
C ALA A 43 -5.92 8.69 11.04
N GLU A 44 -5.87 9.58 12.04
CA GLU A 44 -6.97 10.51 12.34
C GLU A 44 -7.28 11.45 11.16
N GLU A 45 -6.23 11.87 10.44
CA GLU A 45 -6.32 12.76 9.28
C GLU A 45 -6.49 12.01 7.95
N PHE A 46 -6.72 10.69 7.96
CA PHE A 46 -6.82 9.90 6.72
C PHE A 46 -7.90 10.50 5.80
N PRO A 47 -7.66 10.65 4.48
CA PRO A 47 -8.58 11.35 3.60
C PRO A 47 -10.01 10.78 3.66
N THR A 48 -11.00 11.67 3.75
CA THR A 48 -12.41 11.30 3.91
C THR A 48 -13.26 11.51 2.65
N GLU A 49 -12.81 12.36 1.73
CA GLU A 49 -13.55 12.79 0.54
C GLU A 49 -12.80 12.47 -0.76
N GLY A 50 -13.47 12.61 -1.91
CA GLY A 50 -12.88 12.41 -3.23
C GLY A 50 -12.67 10.94 -3.65
N PHE A 51 -13.18 9.98 -2.86
CA PHE A 51 -13.10 8.57 -3.20
C PHE A 51 -14.16 8.16 -4.22
N THR A 52 -13.74 7.37 -5.21
CA THR A 52 -14.62 6.76 -6.20
C THR A 52 -14.70 5.25 -5.99
N LEU A 53 -15.91 4.71 -5.94
CA LEU A 53 -16.13 3.26 -5.93
C LEU A 53 -15.63 2.66 -7.25
N THR A 54 -14.79 1.65 -7.16
CA THR A 54 -14.22 0.94 -8.29
C THR A 54 -14.46 -0.54 -8.08
N GLU A 55 -15.19 -1.16 -9.00
CA GLU A 55 -15.65 -2.54 -8.88
C GLU A 55 -15.41 -3.33 -10.16
N ARG A 56 -15.08 -4.59 -9.98
CA ARG A 56 -15.05 -5.59 -11.04
C ARG A 56 -15.54 -6.91 -10.45
N ALA A 57 -16.54 -7.52 -11.10
CA ALA A 57 -17.03 -8.83 -10.68
C ALA A 57 -15.98 -9.93 -10.91
N THR A 58 -15.97 -10.94 -10.03
CA THR A 58 -15.19 -12.18 -10.20
C THR A 58 -15.50 -12.85 -11.54
N GLY A 59 -14.50 -13.51 -12.14
CA GLY A 59 -14.71 -14.34 -13.34
C GLY A 59 -14.85 -13.57 -14.66
N THR A 60 -14.67 -12.25 -14.67
CA THR A 60 -14.77 -11.40 -15.88
C THR A 60 -13.46 -11.29 -16.68
N GLY A 61 -12.60 -12.31 -16.61
CA GLY A 61 -11.31 -12.34 -17.35
C GLY A 61 -10.17 -11.57 -16.67
N GLY A 62 -10.27 -11.32 -15.36
CA GLY A 62 -9.22 -10.74 -14.53
C GLY A 62 -9.63 -10.75 -13.05
N LYS A 63 -8.80 -10.16 -12.18
CA LYS A 63 -9.12 -10.10 -10.74
C LYS A 63 -10.38 -9.28 -10.49
N GLY A 64 -11.34 -9.83 -9.77
CA GLY A 64 -12.43 -9.04 -9.23
C GLY A 64 -11.98 -8.25 -8.00
N TYR A 65 -12.75 -7.21 -7.66
CA TYR A 65 -12.55 -6.37 -6.49
C TYR A 65 -13.74 -5.45 -6.28
N SER A 66 -13.89 -4.97 -5.05
CA SER A 66 -14.73 -3.80 -4.72
C SER A 66 -14.00 -2.94 -3.70
N THR A 67 -13.65 -1.71 -4.09
CA THR A 67 -12.87 -0.78 -3.26
C THR A 67 -13.21 0.67 -3.57
N ARG A 68 -13.03 1.57 -2.60
CA ARG A 68 -13.11 3.02 -2.82
C ARG A 68 -11.71 3.58 -2.94
N ASN A 69 -11.41 4.27 -4.04
CA ASN A 69 -10.06 4.76 -4.35
C ASN A 69 -10.03 6.28 -4.50
N LEU A 70 -9.00 6.90 -3.93
CA LEU A 70 -8.62 8.30 -4.15
C LEU A 70 -7.19 8.31 -4.72
N LYS A 71 -7.03 8.72 -5.98
CA LYS A 71 -5.71 8.83 -6.62
C LYS A 71 -4.99 10.05 -6.04
N LEU A 72 -3.75 9.85 -5.57
CA LEU A 72 -2.94 10.89 -4.93
C LEU A 72 -1.73 11.28 -5.77
N VAL A 73 -1.11 10.30 -6.44
CA VAL A 73 0.05 10.49 -7.32
C VAL A 73 -0.14 9.66 -8.58
N GLU A 74 0.10 10.27 -9.73
CA GLU A 74 0.12 9.63 -11.04
C GLU A 74 1.45 9.90 -11.72
N ARG A 75 2.18 8.85 -12.13
CA ARG A 75 3.46 8.99 -12.85
C ARG A 75 4.49 9.90 -12.15
N SER A 76 4.54 9.85 -10.83
CA SER A 76 5.36 10.71 -9.95
C SER A 76 4.90 12.17 -9.84
N GLU A 77 3.73 12.50 -10.35
CA GLU A 77 3.12 13.83 -10.22
C GLU A 77 1.96 13.76 -9.21
N PRO A 78 1.94 14.61 -8.17
CA PRO A 78 0.79 14.74 -7.29
C PRO A 78 -0.46 15.17 -8.05
N VAL A 79 -1.61 14.58 -7.73
CA VAL A 79 -2.90 14.96 -8.31
C VAL A 79 -3.41 16.25 -7.65
N PRO A 80 -3.50 17.39 -8.36
CA PRO A 80 -3.79 18.69 -7.73
C PRO A 80 -5.10 18.71 -6.95
N ALA A 81 -6.19 18.19 -7.54
CA ALA A 81 -7.50 18.15 -6.91
C ALA A 81 -7.51 17.31 -5.62
N ALA A 82 -6.66 16.28 -5.51
CA ALA A 82 -6.53 15.52 -4.28
C ALA A 82 -5.76 16.30 -3.22
N LEU A 83 -4.70 17.03 -3.60
CA LEU A 83 -3.88 17.80 -2.66
C LEU A 83 -4.65 18.91 -1.92
N GLU A 84 -5.69 19.46 -2.55
CA GLU A 84 -6.56 20.49 -1.96
C GLU A 84 -7.31 19.99 -0.73
N SER A 85 -7.69 18.70 -0.70
CA SER A 85 -8.40 18.08 0.42
C SER A 85 -7.47 17.44 1.46
N LEU A 86 -6.17 17.32 1.19
CA LEU A 86 -5.21 16.78 2.14
C LEU A 86 -4.83 17.80 3.22
N THR A 87 -4.55 17.29 4.43
CA THR A 87 -3.89 18.10 5.46
C THR A 87 -2.43 18.39 5.06
N PRO A 88 -1.78 19.41 5.65
CA PRO A 88 -0.35 19.65 5.43
C PRO A 88 0.53 18.43 5.72
N ARG A 89 0.13 17.60 6.68
CA ARG A 89 0.88 16.40 7.08
C ARG A 89 0.77 15.30 6.04
N TRP A 90 -0.42 15.09 5.48
CA TRP A 90 -0.62 14.19 4.35
C TRP A 90 0.07 14.67 3.07
N ARG A 91 0.15 15.99 2.83
CA ARG A 91 1.00 16.52 1.74
C ARG A 91 2.48 16.18 1.96
N GLY A 92 2.98 16.28 3.20
CA GLY A 92 4.33 15.84 3.54
C GLY A 92 4.57 14.34 3.30
N VAL A 93 3.55 13.49 3.48
CA VAL A 93 3.62 12.07 3.09
C VAL A 93 3.80 11.94 1.58
N ILE A 94 3.04 12.70 0.77
CA ILE A 94 3.21 12.69 -0.70
C ILE A 94 4.62 13.13 -1.10
N ASP A 95 5.12 14.23 -0.53
CA ASP A 95 6.48 14.71 -0.80
C ASP A 95 7.54 13.66 -0.46
N ALA A 96 7.36 12.96 0.67
CA ALA A 96 8.28 11.91 1.10
C ALA A 96 8.24 10.67 0.19
N LEU A 97 7.07 10.27 -0.33
CA LEU A 97 6.95 9.19 -1.31
C LEU A 97 7.67 9.50 -2.63
N LEU A 98 7.74 10.78 -3.00
CA LEU A 98 8.42 11.23 -4.22
C LEU A 98 9.93 11.47 -4.01
N SER A 99 10.41 11.37 -2.77
CA SER A 99 11.81 11.64 -2.45
C SER A 99 12.76 10.55 -2.99
N PRO A 100 13.99 10.92 -3.41
CA PRO A 100 15.03 9.95 -3.74
C PRO A 100 15.36 9.00 -2.59
N ARG A 101 15.27 9.48 -1.34
CA ARG A 101 15.53 8.71 -0.13
C ARG A 101 14.56 7.53 0.02
N TYR A 102 13.27 7.78 -0.19
CA TYR A 102 12.26 6.72 -0.15
C TYR A 102 12.47 5.68 -1.26
N ARG A 103 12.72 6.12 -2.49
CA ARG A 103 13.07 5.22 -3.60
C ARG A 103 14.26 4.33 -3.25
N ALA A 104 15.35 4.91 -2.73
CA ALA A 104 16.55 4.15 -2.38
C ALA A 104 16.27 3.11 -1.28
N ALA A 105 15.50 3.48 -0.25
CA ALA A 105 15.16 2.56 0.83
C ALA A 105 14.28 1.39 0.35
N VAL A 106 13.29 1.65 -0.50
CA VAL A 106 12.44 0.60 -1.08
C VAL A 106 13.22 -0.27 -2.06
N ALA A 107 14.12 0.32 -2.87
CA ALA A 107 15.00 -0.43 -3.77
C ALA A 107 15.89 -1.42 -3.01
N ALA A 108 16.48 -0.98 -1.88
CA ALA A 108 17.31 -1.82 -1.03
C ALA A 108 16.53 -3.01 -0.45
N LEU A 109 15.37 -2.76 0.18
CA LEU A 109 14.54 -3.82 0.77
C LEU A 109 14.03 -4.82 -0.28
N SER A 110 13.51 -4.31 -1.40
CA SER A 110 12.95 -5.13 -2.48
C SER A 110 14.02 -5.83 -3.33
N GLY A 111 15.27 -5.37 -3.28
CA GLY A 111 16.35 -5.81 -4.17
C GLY A 111 16.04 -5.59 -5.65
N ARG A 112 15.26 -4.55 -5.97
CA ARG A 112 14.91 -4.16 -7.34
C ARG A 112 15.59 -2.85 -7.69
N ASP A 113 16.06 -2.75 -8.93
CA ASP A 113 16.41 -1.46 -9.51
C ASP A 113 15.13 -0.67 -9.80
N LEU A 114 15.01 0.49 -9.16
CA LEU A 114 13.88 1.41 -9.32
C LEU A 114 14.25 2.64 -10.14
N THR A 115 15.43 2.66 -10.77
CA THR A 115 15.85 3.72 -11.68
C THR A 115 14.85 3.83 -12.84
N GLY A 116 14.44 5.05 -13.17
CA GLY A 116 13.46 5.32 -14.23
C GLY A 116 12.02 4.92 -13.92
N CYS A 117 11.74 4.19 -12.83
CA CYS A 117 10.37 3.88 -12.43
C CYS A 117 9.63 5.15 -11.98
N THR A 118 8.38 5.29 -12.36
CA THR A 118 7.49 6.32 -11.81
C THR A 118 6.82 5.85 -10.52
N VAL A 119 6.37 6.78 -9.69
CA VAL A 119 5.58 6.47 -8.48
C VAL A 119 4.10 6.68 -8.78
N GLU A 120 3.27 5.69 -8.47
CA GLU A 120 1.81 5.85 -8.39
C GLU A 120 1.38 5.64 -6.94
N ALA A 121 0.50 6.49 -6.43
CA ALA A 121 -0.03 6.36 -5.07
C ALA A 121 -1.53 6.63 -5.01
N ARG A 122 -2.23 5.85 -4.20
CA ARG A 122 -3.65 6.05 -3.92
C ARG A 122 -4.01 5.71 -2.49
N ALA A 123 -4.89 6.50 -1.89
CA ALA A 123 -5.60 6.09 -0.69
C ALA A 123 -6.74 5.15 -1.10
N VAL A 124 -6.95 4.09 -0.32
CA VAL A 124 -7.98 3.09 -0.54
C VAL A 124 -8.73 2.82 0.75
N ARG A 125 -10.05 2.84 0.68
CA ARG A 125 -10.97 2.48 1.76
C ARG A 125 -11.72 1.20 1.37
N TYR A 126 -11.74 0.24 2.28
CA TYR A 126 -12.51 -1.00 2.16
C TYR A 126 -13.59 -0.96 3.24
N GLY A 127 -14.84 -0.79 2.81
CA GLY A 127 -16.01 -0.94 3.67
C GLY A 127 -16.49 -2.37 3.71
N ALA A 128 -17.57 -2.64 4.44
CA ALA A 128 -18.21 -3.96 4.47
C ALA A 128 -18.45 -4.48 3.03
N GLY A 129 -18.07 -5.73 2.77
CA GLY A 129 -18.14 -6.37 1.47
C GLY A 129 -17.04 -5.98 0.47
N SER A 130 -16.13 -5.06 0.81
CA SER A 130 -14.97 -4.75 -0.05
C SER A 130 -13.90 -5.86 0.05
N TRP A 131 -13.34 -6.25 -1.08
CA TRP A 131 -12.37 -7.36 -1.21
C TRP A 131 -11.52 -7.21 -2.49
N ILE A 132 -10.47 -8.03 -2.63
CA ILE A 132 -9.71 -8.22 -3.88
C ILE A 132 -9.39 -9.71 -4.07
N ASP A 133 -9.67 -10.25 -5.27
CA ASP A 133 -9.50 -11.68 -5.62
C ASP A 133 -8.02 -12.05 -5.54
N PRO A 134 -7.68 -13.35 -5.41
CA PRO A 134 -6.34 -13.84 -5.72
C PRO A 134 -5.83 -13.31 -7.05
N HIS A 135 -4.67 -12.65 -7.01
CA HIS A 135 -4.03 -12.10 -8.20
C HIS A 135 -2.53 -11.95 -8.01
N THR A 136 -1.83 -11.81 -9.13
CA THR A 136 -0.52 -11.17 -9.18
C THR A 136 -0.70 -9.72 -9.62
N ASP A 137 0.27 -8.88 -9.24
CA ASP A 137 0.27 -7.50 -9.67
C ASP A 137 0.55 -7.36 -11.17
N ARG A 138 0.18 -6.21 -11.75
CA ARG A 138 0.46 -5.93 -13.18
C ARG A 138 1.96 -6.07 -13.45
N ALA A 139 2.31 -6.58 -14.63
CA ALA A 139 3.71 -6.87 -15.01
C ALA A 139 4.61 -5.62 -15.07
N ASP A 140 4.05 -4.43 -15.25
CA ASP A 140 4.78 -3.16 -15.25
C ASP A 140 5.16 -2.68 -13.84
N LYS A 141 4.57 -3.23 -12.78
CA LYS A 141 4.91 -2.87 -11.40
C LYS A 141 6.22 -3.54 -10.98
N ALA A 142 7.23 -2.74 -10.66
CA ALA A 142 8.48 -3.22 -10.11
C ALA A 142 8.36 -3.61 -8.62
N VAL A 143 7.60 -2.83 -7.85
CA VAL A 143 7.35 -3.00 -6.41
C VAL A 143 6.00 -2.41 -6.05
N THR A 144 5.29 -3.07 -5.13
CA THR A 144 4.08 -2.55 -4.50
C THR A 144 4.29 -2.45 -2.99
N GLN A 145 3.91 -1.34 -2.37
CA GLN A 145 3.88 -1.17 -0.93
C GLN A 145 2.48 -0.77 -0.46
N THR A 146 1.95 -1.48 0.53
CA THR A 146 0.67 -1.20 1.17
C THR A 146 0.91 -0.74 2.59
N TRP A 147 0.48 0.46 2.94
CA TRP A 147 0.59 1.01 4.29
C TRP A 147 -0.76 0.99 4.98
N TYR A 148 -0.75 0.78 6.30
CA TYR A 148 -1.97 0.64 7.09
C TYR A 148 -2.15 1.74 8.12
N PHE A 149 -3.40 2.18 8.28
CA PHE A 149 -3.78 3.31 9.12
C PHE A 149 -4.85 2.95 10.16
N ASN A 150 -5.18 1.67 10.35
CA ASN A 150 -6.20 1.26 11.32
C ASN A 150 -5.59 0.92 12.67
N SER A 151 -6.20 1.41 13.75
CA SER A 151 -5.86 0.99 15.12
C SER A 151 -6.90 0.01 15.64
N GLY A 152 -6.47 -1.06 16.30
CA GLY A 152 -7.36 -2.04 16.92
C GLY A 152 -8.22 -2.83 15.92
N TRP A 153 -7.66 -3.18 14.75
CA TRP A 153 -8.37 -4.01 13.78
C TRP A 153 -8.53 -5.43 14.31
N LEU A 154 -9.77 -5.92 14.36
CA LEU A 154 -10.08 -7.24 14.91
C LEU A 154 -9.99 -8.32 13.82
N PRO A 155 -9.47 -9.52 14.12
CA PRO A 155 -9.40 -10.62 13.15
C PRO A 155 -10.75 -10.98 12.52
N GLU A 156 -11.83 -10.95 13.31
CA GLU A 156 -13.20 -11.25 12.87
C GLU A 156 -13.76 -10.26 11.83
N TRP A 157 -13.16 -9.07 11.69
CA TRP A 157 -13.57 -8.08 10.69
C TRP A 157 -13.08 -8.39 9.28
N GLY A 158 -12.28 -9.46 9.12
CA GLY A 158 -11.69 -9.82 7.83
C GLY A 158 -10.71 -8.76 7.33
N GLY A 159 -10.70 -8.47 6.02
CA GLY A 159 -9.89 -7.39 5.44
C GLY A 159 -8.36 -7.61 5.44
N ALA A 160 -7.87 -8.76 5.89
CA ALA A 160 -6.45 -9.06 5.90
C ALA A 160 -5.89 -9.13 4.47
N LEU A 161 -4.64 -8.68 4.28
CA LEU A 161 -3.87 -9.05 3.10
C LEU A 161 -3.44 -10.51 3.28
N CYS A 162 -3.75 -11.34 2.29
CA CYS A 162 -3.36 -12.75 2.27
C CYS A 162 -2.21 -12.94 1.28
N ILE A 163 -1.10 -13.50 1.75
CA ILE A 163 -0.02 -14.06 0.92
C ILE A 163 -0.40 -15.51 0.64
N LEU A 164 -0.46 -15.87 -0.64
CA LEU A 164 -1.02 -17.13 -1.10
C LEU A 164 0.07 -18.01 -1.71
N ALA A 165 -0.09 -19.33 -1.60
CA ALA A 165 0.81 -20.28 -2.26
C ALA A 165 0.59 -20.34 -3.79
N GLY A 166 -0.59 -19.93 -4.27
CA GLY A 166 -0.94 -20.03 -5.69
C GLY A 166 -2.27 -19.35 -6.06
N PRO A 167 -2.72 -19.53 -7.32
CA PRO A 167 -3.83 -18.80 -7.91
C PRO A 167 -5.21 -19.11 -7.37
N SER A 168 -5.43 -20.30 -6.80
CA SER A 168 -6.76 -20.68 -6.30
C SER A 168 -7.16 -19.89 -5.06
N GLY A 169 -6.18 -19.42 -4.28
CA GLY A 169 -6.40 -18.74 -3.01
C GLY A 169 -6.79 -19.66 -1.85
N ASP A 170 -6.84 -20.97 -2.06
CA ASP A 170 -7.23 -21.94 -1.04
C ASP A 170 -6.19 -22.10 0.08
N GLU A 171 -4.91 -21.90 -0.28
CA GLU A 171 -3.80 -22.00 0.66
C GLU A 171 -3.22 -20.63 0.98
N VAL A 172 -3.54 -20.15 2.18
CA VAL A 172 -3.02 -18.90 2.73
C VAL A 172 -1.77 -19.18 3.54
N VAL A 173 -0.61 -18.76 3.03
CA VAL A 173 0.68 -18.89 3.71
C VAL A 173 0.80 -17.88 4.84
N ARG A 174 0.30 -16.66 4.63
CA ARG A 174 0.32 -15.61 5.65
C ARG A 174 -0.87 -14.67 5.53
N GLN A 175 -1.42 -14.29 6.68
CA GLN A 175 -2.32 -13.14 6.80
C GLN A 175 -1.61 -11.98 7.49
N VAL A 176 -1.81 -10.78 6.94
CA VAL A 176 -1.34 -9.51 7.51
C VAL A 176 -2.54 -8.62 7.76
N ARG A 177 -2.75 -8.26 9.02
CA ARG A 177 -3.80 -7.31 9.43
C ARG A 177 -3.42 -5.89 9.06
N PRO A 178 -4.39 -4.99 8.86
CA PRO A 178 -4.13 -3.60 8.55
C PRO A 178 -3.74 -2.79 9.81
N ASP A 179 -2.78 -3.26 10.60
CA ASP A 179 -2.41 -2.64 11.87
C ASP A 179 -1.60 -1.35 11.65
N LEU A 180 -1.94 -0.28 12.37
CA LEU A 180 -1.34 1.05 12.24
C LEU A 180 0.20 1.00 12.33
N GLY A 181 0.86 1.64 11.38
CA GLY A 181 2.32 1.75 11.34
C GLY A 181 3.01 0.51 10.76
N GLU A 182 2.24 -0.52 10.37
CA GLU A 182 2.73 -1.59 9.52
C GLU A 182 2.56 -1.23 8.04
N SER A 183 3.46 -1.78 7.22
CA SER A 183 3.29 -1.79 5.77
C SER A 183 3.81 -3.11 5.19
N VAL A 184 3.30 -3.50 4.04
CA VAL A 184 3.74 -4.70 3.32
C VAL A 184 4.36 -4.29 1.99
N VAL A 185 5.58 -4.75 1.73
CA VAL A 185 6.25 -4.62 0.43
C VAL A 185 6.15 -5.94 -0.30
N LEU A 186 5.61 -5.92 -1.51
CA LEU A 186 5.51 -7.05 -2.42
C LEU A 186 6.42 -6.81 -3.62
N VAL A 187 7.11 -7.87 -4.04
CA VAL A 187 7.87 -7.87 -5.29
C VAL A 187 7.09 -8.67 -6.34
N PRO A 188 6.45 -8.02 -7.32
CA PRO A 188 5.66 -8.70 -8.33
C PRO A 188 6.44 -9.77 -9.10
N SER A 189 5.78 -10.90 -9.34
CA SER A 189 6.22 -12.02 -10.18
C SER A 189 5.01 -12.90 -10.54
N ASP A 190 5.18 -13.89 -11.41
CA ASP A 190 4.10 -14.84 -11.76
C ASP A 190 3.67 -15.72 -10.58
N ALA A 191 4.48 -15.79 -9.52
CA ALA A 191 4.20 -16.50 -8.28
C ALA A 191 3.75 -15.58 -7.14
N SER A 192 3.67 -14.25 -7.35
CA SER A 192 3.36 -13.29 -6.27
C SER A 192 1.86 -13.20 -5.96
N TRP A 193 1.22 -14.35 -5.74
CA TRP A 193 -0.21 -14.45 -5.50
C TRP A 193 -0.58 -13.87 -4.15
N HIS A 194 -1.52 -12.93 -4.17
CA HIS A 194 -2.05 -12.32 -2.98
C HIS A 194 -3.51 -11.90 -3.18
N SER A 195 -4.22 -11.70 -2.08
CA SER A 195 -5.61 -11.25 -2.07
C SER A 195 -5.87 -10.32 -0.87
N VAL A 196 -7.04 -9.69 -0.86
CA VAL A 196 -7.56 -9.01 0.33
C VAL A 196 -8.85 -9.69 0.71
N ALA A 197 -8.86 -10.35 1.88
CA ALA A 197 -10.07 -10.98 2.41
C ALA A 197 -11.19 -9.95 2.51
N ALA A 198 -12.43 -10.39 2.34
CA ALA A 198 -13.58 -9.50 2.47
C ALA A 198 -13.60 -8.85 3.86
N VAL A 199 -13.87 -7.55 3.89
CA VAL A 199 -14.24 -6.86 5.13
C VAL A 199 -15.66 -7.27 5.47
N THR A 200 -15.89 -7.74 6.68
CA THR A 200 -17.21 -8.22 7.09
C THR A 200 -18.13 -7.07 7.47
N ASP A 201 -19.42 -7.35 7.68
CA ASP A 201 -20.40 -6.37 8.14
C ASP A 201 -20.31 -6.08 9.64
N GLU A 202 -19.58 -6.90 10.42
CA GLU A 202 -19.28 -6.60 11.82
C GLU A 202 -18.16 -5.56 12.00
N ALA A 203 -17.44 -5.21 10.92
CA ALA A 203 -16.38 -4.22 10.95
C ALA A 203 -16.91 -2.83 11.34
N ARG A 204 -16.38 -2.26 12.42
CA ARG A 204 -16.81 -0.95 12.96
C ARG A 204 -16.06 0.24 12.37
N GLN A 205 -15.07 -0.01 11.54
CA GLN A 205 -14.30 0.98 10.81
C GLN A 205 -13.96 0.42 9.44
N GLU A 206 -13.79 1.30 8.44
CA GLU A 206 -13.29 0.87 7.14
C GLU A 206 -11.79 0.62 7.22
N ARG A 207 -11.29 -0.37 6.47
CA ARG A 207 -9.86 -0.58 6.32
C ARG A 207 -9.27 0.54 5.46
N GLN A 208 -8.32 1.28 6.01
CA GLN A 208 -7.70 2.45 5.41
C GLN A 208 -6.26 2.13 5.03
N THR A 209 -5.96 2.28 3.74
CA THR A 209 -4.63 1.97 3.21
C THR A 209 -4.12 3.03 2.27
N LEU A 210 -2.81 3.24 2.27
CA LEU A 210 -2.10 3.93 1.19
C LEU A 210 -1.38 2.88 0.36
N LEU A 211 -1.74 2.79 -0.91
CA LEU A 211 -1.15 1.85 -1.86
C LEU A 211 -0.19 2.61 -2.78
N VAL A 212 1.07 2.20 -2.79
CA VAL A 212 2.16 2.84 -3.54
C VAL A 212 2.76 1.82 -4.50
N HIS A 213 2.95 2.19 -5.76
CA HIS A 213 3.59 1.37 -6.78
C HIS A 213 4.78 2.10 -7.36
N PHE A 214 5.89 1.38 -7.54
CA PHE A 214 6.93 1.77 -8.48
C PHE A 214 6.64 1.10 -9.81
N VAL A 215 6.37 1.89 -10.85
CA VAL A 215 5.93 1.43 -12.16
C VAL A 215 7.05 1.66 -13.17
N ARG A 216 7.44 0.60 -13.87
CA ARG A 216 8.44 0.68 -14.94
C ARG A 216 7.91 1.57 -16.07
N PRO A 217 8.78 2.32 -16.76
CA PRO A 217 8.36 2.99 -17.98
C PRO A 217 7.86 1.93 -18.96
N GLU A 218 6.87 2.29 -19.77
CA GLU A 218 6.53 1.48 -20.94
C GLU A 218 7.81 1.28 -21.76
N ALA A 219 8.06 0.04 -22.20
CA ALA A 219 9.17 -0.22 -23.08
C ALA A 219 9.00 0.69 -24.31
N ALA A 220 10.02 1.51 -24.61
CA ALA A 220 10.05 2.20 -25.89
C ALA A 220 10.02 1.12 -26.98
N GLY A 221 8.92 1.06 -27.71
CA GLY A 221 8.74 0.14 -28.84
C GLY A 221 9.69 0.44 -29.99
#